data_AF-A0A0R3KU64-F1
#
_entry.id   AF-A0A0R3KU64-F1
#
_cell.length_a   1.000
_cell.length_b   1.000
_cell.length_c   1.000
_cell.angle_alpha   90.00
_cell.angle_beta   90.00
_cell.angle_gamma   90.00
#
_symmetry.space_group_name_H-M   'P 1'
#
loop_
_entity.id
_entity.type
_entity.pdbx_description
1 polymer ?
#
loop_
_entity_poly.entity_id
_entity_poly.type
_entity_poly.pdbx_seq_one_letter_code
_entity_poly.pdbx_strand_id
1 'polypeptide(L)'
;MVRALGASLSLPSTSYSYTVLDQDLSAALQEFGNNLNIRVNVSAEVRGRIRGRIPDLPPREFLERLTNLYNLQWYYDGLVLYISAAHEAQTRLVVLNPISFDAFKTALDALNISDERYIVKPAPGDGLVLASGPPRFIALVDQTIKGLTADAQARRSPAAGEKPPRESVLMLFRGSSSMVIRGGRPESQYSSEAPHQEGIVREPGTGQK
;
A
#
# COMPACT_ATOMS: atom_id res chain seq x y z
N MET A 1 13.67 -25.73 -11.44
CA MET A 1 12.87 -24.70 -10.74
C MET A 1 13.84 -23.73 -10.10
N VAL A 2 13.79 -22.45 -10.46
CA VAL A 2 14.59 -21.40 -9.81
C VAL A 2 13.96 -21.15 -8.45
N ARG A 3 14.76 -21.27 -7.40
CA ARG A 3 14.28 -21.05 -6.05
C ARG A 3 14.05 -19.56 -5.79
N ALA A 4 12.86 -19.17 -5.37
CA ALA A 4 12.57 -17.77 -5.02
C ALA A 4 13.03 -17.51 -3.58
N LEU A 5 14.31 -17.18 -3.44
CA LEU A 5 14.80 -16.59 -2.20
C LEU A 5 14.36 -15.12 -2.21
N GLY A 6 13.94 -14.58 -1.07
CA GLY A 6 13.72 -13.13 -0.94
C GLY A 6 15.01 -12.37 -1.26
N ALA A 7 15.04 -11.07 -0.98
CA ALA A 7 16.27 -10.31 -1.18
C ALA A 7 17.48 -11.05 -0.56
N SER A 8 18.53 -11.23 -1.37
CA SER A 8 19.68 -12.04 -0.97
C SER A 8 20.44 -11.34 0.15
N LEU A 9 20.46 -11.97 1.33
CA LEU A 9 21.32 -11.55 2.43
C LEU A 9 22.72 -12.15 2.22
N SER A 10 23.62 -11.36 1.61
CA SER A 10 25.01 -11.74 1.36
C SER A 10 25.80 -11.70 2.67
N LEU A 11 26.13 -12.87 3.20
CA LEU A 11 26.95 -13.03 4.40
C LEU A 11 28.30 -13.63 4.02
N PRO A 12 29.42 -13.19 4.64
CA PRO A 12 30.71 -13.78 4.36
C PRO A 12 30.75 -15.25 4.83
N SER A 13 31.54 -16.08 4.14
CA SER A 13 31.72 -17.49 4.50
C SER A 13 32.78 -17.73 5.57
N THR A 14 33.50 -16.69 5.99
CA THR A 14 34.52 -16.75 7.05
C THR A 14 33.86 -16.96 8.41
N SER A 15 34.53 -17.68 9.31
CA SER A 15 34.04 -17.91 10.66
C SER A 15 33.79 -16.60 11.41
N TYR A 16 32.62 -16.51 12.04
CA TYR A 16 32.21 -15.45 12.95
C TYR A 16 32.37 -15.94 14.38
N SER A 17 33.33 -15.37 15.11
CA SER A 17 33.55 -15.68 16.52
C SER A 17 32.83 -14.66 17.39
N TYR A 18 31.95 -15.13 18.27
CA TYR A 18 31.17 -14.29 19.17
C TYR A 18 31.14 -14.90 20.57
N THR A 19 31.74 -14.21 21.54
CA THR A 19 31.82 -14.67 22.92
C THR A 19 31.12 -13.69 23.84
N VAL A 20 30.17 -14.20 24.62
CA VAL A 20 29.41 -13.42 25.60
C VAL A 20 29.34 -14.14 26.92
N LEU A 21 29.41 -13.40 28.02
CA LEU A 21 29.21 -13.99 29.34
C LEU A 21 27.72 -14.12 29.64
N ASP A 22 26.99 -13.00 29.57
CA ASP A 22 25.54 -12.91 29.70
C ASP A 22 25.06 -11.61 29.03
N GLN A 23 24.45 -11.71 27.85
CA GLN A 23 23.99 -10.56 27.07
C GLN A 23 22.52 -10.73 26.67
N ASP A 24 21.81 -9.60 26.57
CA ASP A 24 20.49 -9.57 25.97
C ASP A 24 20.53 -10.04 24.50
N LEU A 25 19.56 -10.88 24.12
CA LEU A 25 19.49 -11.46 22.78
C LEU A 25 19.32 -10.38 21.70
N SER A 26 18.51 -9.35 21.95
CA SER A 26 18.29 -8.28 20.99
C SER A 26 19.57 -7.48 20.74
N ALA A 27 20.34 -7.20 21.80
CA ALA A 27 21.63 -6.54 21.70
C ALA A 27 22.64 -7.38 20.91
N ALA A 28 22.69 -8.69 21.15
CA ALA A 28 23.60 -9.57 20.40
C ALA A 28 23.26 -9.66 18.90
N LEU A 29 21.97 -9.65 18.56
CA LEU A 29 21.51 -9.63 17.16
C LEU A 29 21.82 -8.28 16.48
N GLN A 30 21.77 -7.17 17.22
CA GLN A 30 22.21 -5.86 16.73
C GLN A 30 23.72 -5.83 16.48
N GLU A 31 24.52 -6.34 17.41
CA GLU A 31 25.99 -6.46 17.24
C GLU A 31 26.36 -7.38 16.07
N PHE A 32 25.61 -8.46 15.85
CA PHE A 32 25.75 -9.29 14.65
C PHE A 32 25.60 -8.47 13.37
N GLY A 33 24.58 -7.61 13.31
CA GLY A 33 24.38 -6.67 12.21
C GLY A 33 25.55 -5.72 12.04
N ASN A 34 25.95 -5.04 13.12
CA ASN A 34 27.03 -4.05 13.11
C ASN A 34 28.35 -4.65 12.63
N ASN A 35 28.73 -5.83 13.15
CA ASN A 35 29.98 -6.51 12.77
C ASN A 35 30.03 -6.90 11.30
N LEU A 36 28.87 -7.07 10.66
CA LEU A 36 28.74 -7.46 9.25
C LEU A 36 28.32 -6.30 8.36
N ASN A 37 28.23 -5.07 8.90
CA ASN A 37 27.70 -3.89 8.21
C ASN A 37 26.30 -4.08 7.62
N ILE A 38 25.44 -4.80 8.34
CA ILE A 38 24.04 -5.06 7.97
C ILE A 38 23.15 -4.32 8.97
N ARG A 39 22.19 -3.55 8.46
CA ARG A 39 21.17 -2.94 9.32
C ARG A 39 20.24 -4.03 9.84
N VAL A 40 20.05 -4.08 11.15
CA VAL A 40 19.17 -5.06 11.79
C VAL A 40 18.06 -4.34 12.53
N ASN A 41 16.83 -4.80 12.35
CA ASN A 41 15.68 -4.40 13.15
C ASN A 41 15.19 -5.62 13.94
N VAL A 42 15.24 -5.53 15.27
CA VAL A 42 14.80 -6.59 16.17
C VAL A 42 13.47 -6.18 16.80
N SER A 43 12.45 -7.03 16.71
CA SER A 43 11.15 -6.79 17.35
C SER A 43 11.29 -6.72 18.87
N ALA A 44 10.47 -5.89 19.51
CA ALA A 44 10.41 -5.79 20.97
C ALA A 44 9.92 -7.08 21.64
N GLU A 45 9.25 -7.97 20.90
CA GLU A 45 8.81 -9.29 21.41
C GLU A 45 9.92 -10.34 21.37
N VAL A 46 11.10 -10.03 20.82
CA VAL A 46 12.28 -10.88 20.92
C VAL A 46 12.83 -10.79 22.34
N ARG A 47 12.67 -11.88 23.09
CA ARG A 47 13.13 -11.98 24.48
C ARG A 47 14.10 -13.13 24.64
N GLY A 48 15.10 -12.95 25.49
CA GLY A 48 16.05 -14.00 25.81
C GLY A 48 17.41 -13.43 26.20
N ARG A 49 18.27 -14.31 26.70
CA ARG A 49 19.66 -13.99 27.00
C ARG A 49 20.57 -15.04 26.42
N ILE A 50 21.69 -14.60 25.85
CA ILE A 50 22.76 -15.45 25.36
C ILE A 50 23.80 -15.59 26.46
N ARG A 51 24.19 -16.82 26.77
CA ARG A 51 25.20 -17.15 27.77
C ARG A 51 26.26 -18.07 27.19
N GLY A 52 27.50 -17.82 27.59
CA GLY A 52 28.64 -18.62 27.18
C GLY A 52 29.08 -18.36 25.74
N ARG A 53 30.02 -19.18 25.29
CA ARG A 53 30.62 -19.05 23.97
C ARG A 53 29.75 -19.71 22.91
N ILE A 54 29.42 -18.96 21.86
CA ILE A 54 28.84 -19.55 20.64
C ILE A 54 30.00 -20.15 19.84
N PRO A 55 29.87 -21.37 19.29
CA PRO A 55 30.90 -21.94 18.44
C PRO A 55 31.24 -21.02 17.27
N ASP A 56 32.49 -21.09 16.81
CA ASP A 56 32.92 -20.32 15.64
C ASP A 56 32.23 -20.88 14.40
N LEU A 57 31.20 -20.17 13.92
CA LEU A 57 30.31 -20.59 12.84
C LEU A 57 30.32 -19.52 11.74
N PRO A 58 30.10 -19.88 10.46
CA PRO A 58 29.77 -18.89 9.45
C PRO A 58 28.56 -18.04 9.89
N PRO A 59 28.52 -16.73 9.60
CA PRO A 59 27.44 -15.83 10.03
C PRO A 59 26.02 -16.33 9.71
N ARG A 60 25.84 -17.03 8.58
CA ARG A 60 24.56 -17.65 8.24
C ARG A 60 24.16 -18.68 9.28
N GLU A 61 25.04 -19.62 9.60
CA GLU A 61 24.80 -20.67 10.58
C GLU A 61 24.63 -20.11 11.99
N PHE A 62 25.37 -19.04 12.32
CA PHE A 62 25.18 -18.30 13.55
C PHE A 62 23.75 -17.75 13.67
N LEU A 63 23.26 -17.06 12.63
CA LEU A 63 21.91 -16.53 12.60
C LEU A 63 20.87 -17.64 12.71
N GLU A 64 20.98 -18.69 11.89
CA GLU A 64 20.06 -19.84 11.91
C GLU A 64 20.03 -20.53 13.28
N ARG A 65 21.19 -20.67 13.93
CA ARG A 65 21.28 -21.24 15.28
C ARG A 65 20.53 -20.39 16.28
N LEU A 66 20.73 -19.08 16.29
CA LEU A 66 20.01 -18.19 17.20
C LEU A 66 18.52 -18.19 16.94
N THR A 67 18.09 -18.14 15.68
CA THR A 67 16.66 -18.16 15.36
C THR A 67 16.01 -19.47 15.75
N ASN A 68 16.70 -20.60 15.60
CA ASN A 68 16.17 -21.89 16.05
C ASN A 68 16.12 -22.02 17.58
N LEU A 69 17.18 -21.60 18.29
CA LEU A 69 17.25 -21.73 19.75
C LEU A 69 16.22 -20.87 20.48
N TYR A 70 15.96 -19.66 19.98
CA TYR A 70 15.05 -18.70 20.62
C TYR A 70 13.69 -18.61 19.94
N ASN A 71 13.38 -19.53 19.01
CA ASN A 71 12.12 -19.58 18.27
C ASN A 71 11.79 -18.24 17.59
N LEU A 72 12.71 -17.78 16.75
CA LEU A 72 12.63 -16.54 15.99
C LEU A 72 12.47 -16.83 14.49
N GLN A 73 12.02 -15.81 13.76
CA GLN A 73 11.99 -15.77 12.30
C GLN A 73 12.77 -14.54 11.83
N TRP A 74 13.41 -14.65 10.68
CA TRP A 74 14.16 -13.53 10.08
C TRP A 74 13.76 -13.31 8.63
N TYR A 75 13.60 -12.05 8.24
CA TYR A 75 13.31 -11.66 6.86
C TYR A 75 14.16 -10.46 6.45
N TYR A 76 14.84 -10.58 5.31
CA TYR A 76 15.63 -9.49 4.75
C TYR A 76 14.87 -8.87 3.58
N ASP A 77 14.62 -7.56 3.66
CA ASP A 77 13.87 -6.84 2.60
C ASP A 77 14.78 -6.21 1.54
N GLY A 78 16.07 -6.52 1.57
CA GLY A 78 17.08 -5.96 0.67
C GLY A 78 17.87 -4.79 1.27
N LEU A 79 17.40 -4.23 2.39
CA LEU A 79 18.06 -3.13 3.09
C LEU A 79 18.26 -3.42 4.58
N VAL A 80 17.26 -4.04 5.22
CA VAL A 80 17.25 -4.29 6.66
C VAL A 80 16.90 -5.74 6.92
N LEU A 81 17.65 -6.37 7.82
CA LEU A 81 17.36 -7.69 8.37
C LEU A 81 16.39 -7.53 9.53
N TYR A 82 15.15 -7.93 9.33
CA TYR A 82 14.12 -7.94 10.36
C TYR A 82 14.14 -9.29 11.08
N ILE A 83 14.12 -9.24 12.41
CA ILE A 83 14.07 -10.42 13.27
C ILE A 83 12.88 -10.26 14.21
N SER A 84 11.98 -11.23 14.18
CA SER A 84 10.76 -11.27 14.99
C SER A 84 10.68 -12.60 15.74
N ALA A 85 9.99 -12.64 16.86
CA ALA A 85 9.63 -13.88 17.52
C ALA A 85 8.67 -14.69 16.64
N ALA A 86 8.72 -16.02 16.72
CA ALA A 86 7.93 -16.85 15.83
C ALA A 86 6.41 -16.70 16.03
N HIS A 87 5.97 -16.37 17.25
CA HIS A 87 4.57 -16.12 17.57
C HIS A 87 4.02 -14.83 16.94
N GLU A 88 4.90 -13.95 16.42
CA GLU A 88 4.49 -12.76 15.68
C GLU A 88 4.13 -13.06 14.22
N ALA A 89 4.31 -14.31 13.74
CA ALA A 89 3.88 -14.67 12.39
C ALA A 89 2.39 -14.38 12.19
N GLN A 90 2.08 -13.79 11.05
CA GLN A 90 0.72 -13.43 10.68
C GLN A 90 0.29 -14.24 9.47
N THR A 91 -1.00 -14.58 9.44
CA THR A 91 -1.65 -15.15 8.27
C THR A 91 -2.76 -14.20 7.83
N ARG A 92 -2.79 -13.86 6.54
CA ARG A 92 -3.74 -12.92 5.94
C ARG A 92 -4.38 -13.52 4.70
N LEU A 93 -5.68 -13.29 4.56
CA LEU A 93 -6.38 -13.42 3.30
C LEU A 93 -6.42 -12.06 2.62
N VAL A 94 -5.87 -12.00 1.40
CA VAL A 94 -5.77 -10.80 0.58
C VAL A 94 -6.71 -10.96 -0.61
N VAL A 95 -7.54 -9.95 -0.86
CA VAL A 95 -8.39 -9.88 -2.05
C VAL A 95 -7.59 -9.29 -3.20
N LEU A 96 -7.53 -9.99 -4.33
CA LEU A 96 -6.77 -9.56 -5.48
C LEU A 96 -7.54 -8.66 -6.44
N ASN A 97 -8.88 -8.76 -6.51
CA ASN A 97 -9.70 -8.06 -7.51
C ASN A 97 -9.36 -6.55 -7.61
N PRO A 98 -8.97 -6.01 -8.79
CA PRO A 98 -9.02 -6.61 -10.15
C PRO A 98 -7.73 -7.28 -10.65
N ILE A 99 -6.74 -7.48 -9.80
CA ILE A 99 -5.43 -8.06 -10.10
C ILE A 99 -5.55 -9.59 -10.21
N SER A 100 -4.83 -10.20 -11.15
CA SER A 100 -4.72 -11.67 -11.21
C SER A 100 -3.64 -12.18 -10.24
N PHE A 101 -3.74 -13.44 -9.82
CA PHE A 101 -2.72 -14.05 -8.96
C PHE A 101 -1.33 -14.03 -9.60
N ASP A 102 -1.23 -14.33 -10.90
CA ASP A 102 0.05 -14.35 -11.61
C ASP A 102 0.70 -12.96 -11.68
N ALA A 103 -0.09 -11.91 -11.91
CA ALA A 103 0.41 -10.53 -11.90
C ALA A 103 0.90 -10.13 -10.50
N PHE A 104 0.16 -10.51 -9.46
CA PHE A 104 0.56 -10.26 -8.08
C PHE A 104 1.85 -11.02 -7.73
N LYS A 105 1.94 -12.32 -8.05
CA LYS A 105 3.12 -13.14 -7.77
C LYS A 105 4.35 -12.63 -8.53
N THR A 106 4.18 -12.26 -9.79
CA THR A 106 5.24 -11.68 -10.62
C THR A 106 5.74 -10.35 -10.05
N ALA A 107 4.84 -9.50 -9.53
CA ALA A 107 5.24 -8.26 -8.87
C ALA A 107 6.04 -8.53 -7.59
N LEU A 108 5.62 -9.48 -6.75
CA LEU A 108 6.39 -9.87 -5.55
C LEU A 108 7.79 -10.40 -5.92
N ASP A 109 7.90 -11.21 -6.97
CA ASP A 109 9.17 -11.76 -7.44
C ASP A 109 10.08 -10.66 -8.00
N ALA A 110 9.53 -9.76 -8.84
CA ALA A 110 10.28 -8.64 -9.41
C ALA A 110 10.80 -7.66 -8.34
N LEU A 111 10.09 -7.53 -7.22
CA LEU A 111 10.49 -6.72 -6.08
C LEU A 111 11.40 -7.48 -5.09
N ASN A 112 11.75 -8.74 -5.37
CA ASN A 112 12.50 -9.63 -4.46
C ASN A 112 11.84 -9.79 -3.07
N ILE A 113 10.51 -9.74 -3.02
CA ILE A 113 9.74 -9.87 -1.77
C ILE A 113 9.49 -11.35 -1.44
N SER A 114 9.21 -12.16 -2.46
CA SER A 114 8.90 -13.58 -2.30
C SER A 114 10.07 -14.35 -1.68
N ASP A 115 9.78 -15.11 -0.63
CA ASP A 115 10.75 -15.97 0.05
C ASP A 115 10.12 -17.34 0.27
N GLU A 116 10.82 -18.40 -0.15
CA GLU A 116 10.37 -19.79 -0.04
C GLU A 116 10.05 -20.26 1.37
N ARG A 117 10.59 -19.59 2.39
CA ARG A 117 10.28 -19.91 3.79
C ARG A 117 8.85 -19.51 4.17
N TYR A 118 8.21 -18.65 3.38
CA TYR A 118 6.90 -18.06 3.65
C TYR A 118 5.87 -18.42 2.58
N ILE A 119 4.60 -18.40 2.96
CA ILE A 119 3.51 -18.91 2.13
C ILE A 119 2.88 -17.73 1.39
N VAL A 120 2.77 -17.86 0.06
CA VAL A 120 1.87 -17.05 -0.79
C VAL A 120 1.22 -18.01 -1.77
N LYS A 121 -0.08 -18.27 -1.59
CA LYS A 121 -0.80 -19.21 -2.45
C LYS A 121 -2.26 -18.79 -2.68
N PRO A 122 -2.87 -19.19 -3.80
CA PRO A 122 -4.32 -19.00 -4.00
C PRO A 122 -5.10 -19.67 -2.88
N ALA A 123 -6.15 -19.00 -2.40
CA ALA A 123 -7.10 -19.54 -1.44
C ALA A 123 -8.37 -20.04 -2.15
N PRO A 124 -9.21 -20.87 -1.51
CA PRO A 124 -10.53 -21.22 -2.04
C PRO A 124 -11.40 -19.98 -2.21
N GLY A 125 -12.05 -19.84 -3.37
CA GLY A 125 -12.78 -18.64 -3.77
C GLY A 125 -11.99 -17.79 -4.76
N ASP A 126 -12.64 -17.34 -5.82
CA ASP A 126 -11.98 -16.62 -6.90
C ASP A 126 -11.37 -15.31 -6.38
N GLY A 127 -10.09 -15.07 -6.75
CA GLY A 127 -9.41 -13.82 -6.45
C GLY A 127 -8.96 -13.64 -5.00
N LEU A 128 -8.85 -14.72 -4.21
CA LEU A 128 -8.28 -14.67 -2.86
C LEU A 128 -6.88 -15.29 -2.80
N VAL A 129 -6.00 -14.69 -1.99
CA VAL A 129 -4.65 -15.21 -1.71
C VAL A 129 -4.45 -15.34 -0.22
N LEU A 130 -3.90 -16.48 0.19
CA LEU A 130 -3.39 -16.68 1.54
C LEU A 130 -1.91 -16.32 1.58
N ALA A 131 -1.56 -15.36 2.43
CA ALA A 131 -0.18 -15.00 2.75
C ALA A 131 0.13 -15.34 4.21
N SER A 132 1.25 -15.99 4.50
CA SER A 132 1.67 -16.32 5.87
C SER A 132 3.18 -16.16 6.04
N GLY A 133 3.59 -15.44 7.08
CA GLY A 133 5.00 -15.15 7.36
C GLY A 133 5.20 -14.09 8.45
N PRO A 134 6.44 -13.60 8.65
CA PRO A 134 6.75 -12.60 9.66
C PRO A 134 6.12 -11.24 9.33
N PRO A 135 5.94 -10.36 10.32
CA PRO A 135 5.24 -9.09 10.15
C PRO A 135 5.72 -8.24 8.98
N ARG A 136 7.04 -8.14 8.77
CA ARG A 136 7.61 -7.35 7.68
C ARG A 136 7.25 -7.89 6.30
N PHE A 137 7.29 -9.21 6.12
CA PHE A 137 6.93 -9.87 4.86
C PHE A 137 5.45 -9.62 4.52
N ILE A 138 4.57 -9.79 5.51
CA ILE A 138 3.13 -9.54 5.34
C ILE A 138 2.85 -8.06 5.03
N ALA A 139 3.56 -7.14 5.68
CA ALA A 139 3.44 -5.72 5.39
C ALA A 139 3.83 -5.38 3.93
N LEU A 140 4.88 -6.02 3.39
CA LEU A 140 5.27 -5.84 1.99
C LEU A 140 4.23 -6.41 1.03
N VAL A 141 3.71 -7.61 1.32
CA VAL A 141 2.61 -8.23 0.55
C VAL A 141 1.41 -7.28 0.46
N ASP A 142 0.98 -6.71 1.60
CA ASP A 142 -0.13 -5.77 1.67
C ASP A 142 0.16 -4.45 0.92
N GLN A 143 1.39 -3.96 0.98
CA GLN A 143 1.80 -2.77 0.24
C GLN A 143 1.80 -3.01 -1.28
N THR A 144 2.31 -4.16 -1.73
CA THR A 144 2.34 -4.52 -3.15
C THR A 144 0.94 -4.60 -3.74
N ILE A 145 0.00 -5.28 -3.08
CA ILE A 145 -1.36 -5.37 -3.62
C ILE A 145 -2.05 -4.00 -3.69
N LYS A 146 -1.89 -3.14 -2.66
CA LYS A 146 -2.43 -1.77 -2.67
C LYS A 146 -1.88 -0.95 -3.84
N GLY A 147 -0.57 -1.06 -4.10
CA GLY A 147 0.08 -0.39 -5.24
C GLY A 147 -0.46 -0.87 -6.58
N LEU A 148 -0.60 -2.18 -6.77
CA LEU A 148 -1.14 -2.76 -8.00
C LEU A 148 -2.60 -2.37 -8.23
N THR A 149 -3.43 -2.39 -7.20
CA THR A 149 -4.84 -1.97 -7.30
C THR A 149 -4.95 -0.50 -7.68
N ALA A 150 -4.14 0.38 -7.08
CA ALA A 150 -4.13 1.81 -7.40
C ALA A 150 -3.71 2.08 -8.86
N ASP A 151 -2.67 1.39 -9.35
CA ASP A 151 -2.22 1.47 -10.74
C ASP A 151 -3.31 0.98 -11.71
N ALA A 152 -3.95 -0.16 -11.41
CA ALA A 152 -5.05 -0.68 -12.22
C ALA A 152 -6.26 0.27 -12.28
N GLN A 153 -6.56 0.98 -11.18
CA GLN A 153 -7.61 2.00 -11.16
C GLN A 153 -7.22 3.23 -11.99
N ALA A 154 -5.99 3.73 -11.84
CA ALA A 154 -5.50 4.88 -12.61
C ALA A 154 -5.55 4.63 -14.13
N ARG A 155 -5.16 3.42 -14.56
CA ARG A 155 -5.24 3.00 -15.98
C ARG A 155 -6.66 2.87 -16.52
N ARG A 156 -7.67 2.68 -15.64
CA ARG A 156 -9.09 2.67 -16.01
C ARG A 156 -9.71 4.08 -16.04
N SER A 157 -9.06 5.07 -15.46
CA SER A 157 -9.53 6.47 -15.40
C SER A 157 -8.98 7.45 -16.46
N PRO A 158 -8.40 7.08 -17.63
CA PRO A 158 -7.89 8.08 -18.58
C PRO A 158 -8.99 8.94 -19.25
N ALA A 159 -10.29 8.67 -19.00
CA ALA A 159 -11.42 9.40 -19.59
C ALA A 159 -12.05 10.50 -18.70
N ALA A 160 -11.47 10.83 -17.53
CA ALA A 160 -11.92 12.00 -16.74
C ALA A 160 -11.16 13.30 -17.06
N GLY A 161 -10.24 13.26 -18.05
CA GLY A 161 -9.38 14.38 -18.46
C GLY A 161 -9.86 15.18 -19.67
N GLU A 162 -10.81 14.67 -20.46
CA GLU A 162 -11.47 15.45 -21.53
C GLU A 162 -12.91 15.73 -21.12
N LYS A 163 -13.04 16.55 -20.06
CA LYS A 163 -14.28 17.30 -19.89
C LYS A 163 -14.39 18.17 -21.15
N PRO A 164 -15.48 18.10 -21.93
CA PRO A 164 -15.66 19.05 -23.04
C PRO A 164 -15.44 20.45 -22.47
N PRO A 165 -14.78 21.37 -23.21
CA PRO A 165 -14.43 22.68 -22.68
C PRO A 165 -15.68 23.23 -22.03
N ARG A 166 -15.65 23.35 -20.69
CA ARG A 166 -16.72 24.01 -19.96
C ARG A 166 -16.71 25.41 -20.53
N GLU A 167 -17.67 25.72 -21.38
CA GLU A 167 -17.87 27.08 -21.84
C GLU A 167 -17.93 27.93 -20.59
N SER A 168 -16.88 28.71 -20.37
CA SER A 168 -16.78 29.61 -19.25
C SER A 168 -17.85 30.67 -19.46
N VAL A 169 -18.98 30.49 -18.80
CA VAL A 169 -20.04 31.48 -18.72
C VAL A 169 -19.60 32.50 -17.67
N LEU A 170 -19.14 33.66 -18.13
CA LEU A 170 -18.86 34.80 -17.26
C LEU A 170 -20.11 35.67 -17.21
N MET A 171 -20.77 35.75 -16.06
CA MET A 171 -21.91 36.62 -15.85
C MET A 171 -21.42 37.95 -15.29
N LEU A 172 -21.50 39.01 -16.10
CA LEU A 172 -21.11 40.36 -15.73
C LEU A 172 -22.34 41.15 -15.32
N PHE A 173 -22.32 41.72 -14.12
CA PHE A 173 -23.38 42.59 -13.62
C PHE A 173 -22.93 44.05 -13.75
N ARG A 174 -23.71 44.85 -14.48
CA ARG A 174 -23.55 46.30 -14.56
C ARG A 174 -24.90 46.96 -14.25
N GLY A 175 -25.06 47.46 -13.03
CA GLY A 175 -26.32 48.06 -12.59
C GLY A 175 -27.48 47.03 -12.60
N SER A 176 -28.58 47.35 -13.27
CA SER A 176 -29.77 46.50 -13.40
C SER A 176 -29.72 45.49 -14.55
N SER A 177 -28.57 45.31 -15.20
CA SER A 177 -28.40 44.41 -16.34
C SER A 177 -27.34 43.35 -16.08
N SER A 178 -27.69 42.09 -16.35
CA SER A 178 -26.79 40.94 -16.36
C SER A 178 -26.45 40.55 -17.80
N MET A 179 -25.16 40.42 -18.12
CA MET A 179 -24.70 39.95 -19.42
C MET A 179 -24.00 38.60 -19.26
N VAL A 180 -24.37 37.64 -20.10
CA VAL A 180 -23.75 36.32 -20.16
C VAL A 180 -22.73 36.30 -21.30
N ILE A 181 -21.46 36.07 -20.97
CA ILE A 181 -20.38 35.86 -21.94
C ILE A 181 -20.07 34.37 -22.00
N ARG A 182 -20.25 33.77 -23.18
CA ARG A 182 -19.96 32.35 -23.45
C ARG A 182 -18.85 32.28 -24.48
N GLY A 183 -17.72 31.64 -24.14
CA GLY A 183 -16.61 31.46 -25.08
C GLY A 183 -15.97 32.75 -25.63
N GLY A 184 -16.01 33.85 -24.86
CA GLY A 184 -15.47 35.15 -25.27
C GLY A 184 -16.37 35.98 -26.17
N ARG A 185 -17.59 35.52 -26.48
CA ARG A 185 -18.60 36.29 -27.21
C ARG A 185 -19.73 36.69 -26.26
N PRO A 186 -20.12 37.99 -26.25
CA PRO A 186 -21.32 38.39 -25.55
C PRO A 186 -22.56 37.79 -26.22
N GLU A 187 -23.34 36.98 -25.50
CA GLU A 187 -24.70 36.63 -25.95
C GLU A 187 -25.61 37.82 -25.65
N SER A 188 -26.10 38.50 -26.69
CA SER A 188 -27.19 39.45 -26.55
C SER A 188 -28.47 38.69 -26.26
N GLN A 189 -28.96 38.72 -25.02
CA GLN A 189 -30.34 38.34 -24.76
C GLN A 189 -31.25 39.35 -25.46
N TYR A 190 -32.02 38.86 -26.44
CA TYR A 190 -33.24 39.53 -26.86
C TYR A 190 -34.07 39.73 -25.59
N SER A 191 -34.30 40.99 -25.24
CA SER A 191 -35.34 41.36 -24.30
C SER A 191 -36.65 40.90 -24.92
N SER A 192 -37.23 39.81 -24.41
CA SER A 192 -38.59 39.45 -24.77
C SER A 192 -39.48 40.56 -24.21
N GLU A 193 -40.07 41.34 -25.10
CA GLU A 193 -41.20 42.21 -24.82
C GLU A 193 -42.19 41.48 -23.90
N ALA A 194 -42.66 42.20 -22.90
CA ALA A 194 -43.76 41.77 -22.05
C ALA A 194 -44.98 41.45 -22.94
N PRO A 195 -45.57 40.25 -22.86
CA PRO A 195 -46.89 40.05 -23.41
C PRO A 195 -47.90 40.70 -22.48
N HIS A 196 -48.67 41.61 -23.05
CA HIS A 196 -49.97 42.05 -22.57
C HIS A 196 -50.76 40.87 -21.96
N GLN A 197 -51.13 40.97 -20.68
CA GLN A 197 -52.24 40.23 -20.13
C GLN A 197 -53.49 41.09 -20.25
N GLU A 198 -54.20 40.88 -21.35
CA GLU A 198 -55.57 41.31 -21.53
C GLU A 198 -56.50 40.13 -21.20
N GLY A 199 -57.46 40.38 -20.30
CA GLY A 199 -58.67 39.58 -20.20
C GLY A 199 -58.89 38.90 -18.85
N ILE A 200 -59.62 39.57 -17.96
CA ILE A 200 -60.79 38.94 -17.32
C ILE A 200 -61.91 39.98 -17.27
N VAL A 201 -62.82 39.91 -18.24
CA VAL A 201 -64.18 40.43 -18.13
C VAL A 201 -64.95 39.51 -17.19
N ARG A 202 -65.48 40.07 -16.09
CA ARG A 202 -66.64 39.55 -15.38
C ARG A 202 -67.57 40.72 -15.04
N GLU A 203 -68.73 40.72 -15.67
CA GLU A 203 -69.94 41.45 -15.25
C GLU A 203 -71.07 40.42 -15.12
N PRO A 204 -72.22 40.75 -14.50
CA PRO A 204 -72.49 41.75 -13.45
C PRO A 204 -73.29 41.14 -12.27
N GLY A 205 -73.44 41.91 -11.17
CA GLY A 205 -74.28 41.52 -10.03
C GLY A 205 -74.80 42.73 -9.27
N THR A 206 -76.03 43.11 -9.59
CA THR A 206 -76.84 44.23 -9.08
C THR A 206 -77.41 43.98 -7.67
N GLY A 207 -77.59 45.05 -6.88
CA GLY A 207 -78.61 45.16 -5.81
C GLY A 207 -78.08 45.09 -4.37
N GLN A 208 -77.95 46.23 -3.66
CA GLN A 208 -78.97 46.81 -2.74
C GLN A 208 -79.48 45.85 -1.66
N LYS A 209 -79.01 45.98 -0.41
CA LYS A 209 -79.57 46.83 0.65
C LYS A 209 -78.66 46.80 1.88
#